data_AF-X1PGX8-F1
#
_entry.id   AF-X1PGX8-F1
#
_cell.length_a   1.000
_cell.length_b   1.000
_cell.length_c   1.000
_cell.angle_alpha   90.00
_cell.angle_beta   90.00
_cell.angle_gamma   90.00
#
_symmetry.space_group_name_H-M   'P 1'
#
loop_
_entity.id
_entity.type
_entity.pdbx_description
1 polymer ?
#
loop_
_entity_poly.entity_id
_entity_poly.type
_entity_poly.pdbx_seq_one_letter_code
_entity_poly.pdbx_strand_id
1 'polypeptide(L)'
;MKPSMSYEGIRKYYLGEWNTCAGKDCDDGSQQIILSSVKSDKIYRFRVKDLYGENEQVLEYQEIIAKTPEYIKQRMAEAKQIQKGGEECL
;
A
#
# COMPACT_ATOMS: atom_id res chain seq x y z
N MET A 1 3.26 -33.28 4.71
CA MET A 1 2.51 -32.01 4.52
C MET A 1 3.45 -30.86 4.85
N LYS A 2 3.74 -29.96 3.90
CA LYS A 2 4.52 -28.75 4.19
C LYS A 2 3.61 -27.77 4.95
N PRO A 3 4.10 -27.08 5.98
CA PRO A 3 3.29 -26.13 6.73
C PRO A 3 2.95 -24.97 5.78
N SER A 4 1.69 -24.88 5.33
CA SER A 4 1.24 -23.78 4.50
C SER A 4 1.28 -22.53 5.37
N MET A 5 2.24 -21.65 5.10
CA MET A 5 2.32 -20.32 5.71
C MET A 5 0.90 -19.76 5.76
N SER A 6 0.40 -19.55 6.98
CA SER A 6 -0.84 -18.86 7.22
C SER A 6 -0.79 -17.55 6.42
N TYR A 7 -1.83 -17.31 5.62
CA TYR A 7 -2.04 -16.15 4.76
C TYR A 7 -2.15 -14.83 5.56
N GLU A 8 -1.13 -14.50 6.35
CA GLU A 8 -1.08 -13.31 7.20
C GLU A 8 -1.21 -12.02 6.40
N GLY A 9 -0.81 -12.03 5.12
CA GLY A 9 -0.93 -10.87 4.24
C GLY A 9 -2.38 -10.46 3.94
N ILE A 10 -3.32 -11.41 3.88
CA ILE A 10 -4.69 -11.14 3.38
C ILE A 10 -5.69 -10.92 4.51
N ARG A 11 -5.53 -11.58 5.67
CA ARG A 11 -6.28 -11.16 6.87
C ARG A 11 -5.99 -9.70 7.25
N LYS A 12 -4.81 -9.17 6.89
CA LYS A 12 -4.53 -7.74 7.01
C LYS A 12 -5.51 -6.91 6.16
N TYR A 13 -5.90 -7.31 4.95
CA TYR A 13 -6.84 -6.55 4.09
C TYR A 13 -8.13 -6.20 4.83
N TYR A 14 -8.70 -7.16 5.55
CA TYR A 14 -9.97 -6.99 6.26
C TYR A 14 -9.85 -6.35 7.65
N LEU A 15 -8.65 -6.33 8.25
CA LEU A 15 -8.43 -5.91 9.64
C LEU A 15 -7.48 -4.70 9.78
N GLY A 16 -6.94 -4.21 8.68
CA GLY A 16 -5.95 -3.15 8.65
C GLY A 16 -6.55 -1.75 8.58
N GLU A 17 -5.87 -0.78 9.18
CA GLU A 17 -6.12 0.64 8.96
C GLU A 17 -5.39 1.09 7.70
N TRP A 18 -6.16 1.26 6.62
CA TRP A 18 -5.66 1.60 5.30
C TRP A 18 -5.89 3.07 4.98
N ASN A 19 -4.89 3.71 4.38
CA ASN A 19 -5.01 5.05 3.82
C ASN A 19 -5.71 4.98 2.45
N THR A 20 -5.38 3.96 1.67
CA THR A 20 -6.03 3.68 0.38
C THR A 20 -6.23 2.19 0.17
N CYS A 21 -7.36 1.86 -0.44
CA CYS A 21 -7.70 0.52 -0.92
C CYS A 21 -8.23 0.66 -2.36
N ALA A 22 -7.55 0.05 -3.32
CA ALA A 22 -7.96 0.03 -4.72
C ALA A 22 -8.02 -1.40 -5.23
N GLY A 23 -9.14 -1.75 -5.87
CA GLY A 23 -9.36 -3.04 -6.51
C GLY A 23 -9.53 -2.89 -8.02
N LYS A 24 -9.08 -3.90 -8.78
CA LYS A 24 -9.32 -4.00 -10.21
C LYS A 24 -9.57 -5.46 -10.59
N ASP A 25 -10.68 -5.72 -11.27
CA ASP A 25 -10.96 -7.02 -11.88
C ASP A 25 -9.98 -7.32 -13.03
N CYS A 26 -9.56 -8.57 -13.10
CA CYS A 26 -8.71 -9.11 -14.15
C CYS A 26 -9.51 -10.07 -15.03
N ASP A 27 -9.09 -10.22 -16.29
CA ASP A 27 -9.82 -11.00 -17.31
C ASP A 27 -9.94 -12.50 -16.99
N ASP A 28 -9.10 -13.01 -16.09
CA ASP A 28 -9.12 -14.40 -15.61
C ASP A 28 -10.04 -14.62 -14.39
N GLY A 29 -10.84 -13.62 -14.03
CA GLY A 29 -11.74 -13.64 -12.89
C GLY A 29 -11.03 -13.49 -11.54
N SER A 30 -9.74 -13.13 -11.53
CA SER A 30 -9.06 -12.68 -10.32
C SER A 30 -9.24 -11.17 -10.11
N GLN A 31 -8.96 -10.69 -8.91
CA GLN A 31 -8.93 -9.28 -8.56
C GLN A 31 -7.55 -8.89 -8.09
N GLN A 32 -7.03 -7.81 -8.66
CA GLN A 32 -5.83 -7.15 -8.18
C GLN A 32 -6.22 -6.12 -7.12
N ILE A 33 -5.54 -6.17 -5.99
CA ILE A 33 -5.82 -5.32 -4.83
C ILE A 33 -4.54 -4.58 -4.46
N ILE A 34 -4.65 -3.28 -4.21
CA ILE A 34 -3.55 -2.45 -3.74
C ILE A 34 -3.99 -1.76 -2.45
N LEU A 35 -3.20 -1.93 -1.41
CA LEU A 35 -3.40 -1.34 -0.09
C LEU A 35 -2.22 -0.48 0.29
N SER A 36 -2.47 0.68 0.89
CA SER A 36 -1.44 1.44 1.60
C SER A 36 -1.85 1.63 3.05
N SER A 37 -0.91 1.44 3.99
CA SER A 37 -1.20 1.62 5.42
C SER A 37 -1.02 3.07 5.84
N VAL A 38 -1.81 3.52 6.81
CA VAL A 38 -1.56 4.79 7.51
C VAL A 38 -0.32 4.69 8.42
N LYS A 39 -0.03 3.48 8.92
CA LYS A 39 0.99 3.22 9.95
C LYS A 39 2.34 2.77 9.37
N SER A 40 2.42 2.54 8.06
CA SER A 40 3.62 2.04 7.39
C SER A 40 3.77 2.67 6.02
N ASP A 41 5.01 2.94 5.64
CA ASP A 41 5.45 3.33 4.31
C ASP A 41 5.42 2.17 3.31
N LYS A 42 4.54 1.19 3.50
CA LYS A 42 4.42 0.04 2.62
C LYS A 42 3.10 0.08 1.85
N ILE A 43 3.22 -0.25 0.57
CA ILE A 43 2.12 -0.57 -0.31
C ILE A 43 2.12 -2.07 -0.51
N TYR A 44 0.99 -2.70 -0.23
CA TYR A 44 0.78 -4.12 -0.43
C TYR A 44 -0.01 -4.32 -1.71
N ARG A 45 0.45 -5.20 -2.57
CA ARG A 45 -0.25 -5.59 -3.79
C ARG A 45 -0.54 -7.08 -3.75
N PHE A 46 -1.80 -7.42 -3.99
CA PHE A 46 -2.28 -8.79 -4.04
C PHE A 46 -2.95 -9.05 -5.39
N ARG A 47 -2.90 -10.29 -5.84
CA ARG A 47 -3.82 -10.82 -6.84
C ARG A 47 -4.55 -11.99 -6.21
N VAL A 48 -5.87 -11.89 -6.12
CA VAL A 48 -6.71 -12.84 -5.38
C VAL A 48 -7.80 -13.36 -6.30
N LYS A 49 -8.02 -14.66 -6.32
CA LYS A 49 -9.17 -15.29 -6.96
C LYS A 49 -10.21 -15.58 -5.88
N ASP A 50 -11.49 -15.38 -6.20
CA ASP A 50 -12.60 -15.63 -5.27
C ASP A 50 -12.50 -14.83 -3.95
N LEU A 51 -12.18 -13.52 -4.04
CA LEU A 51 -11.94 -12.59 -2.91
C LEU A 51 -13.03 -12.53 -1.82
N TYR A 52 -14.21 -13.09 -2.08
CA TYR A 52 -15.33 -13.11 -1.13
C TYR A 52 -15.98 -14.49 -1.00
N GLY A 53 -15.40 -15.51 -1.63
CA GLY A 53 -15.94 -16.86 -1.62
C GLY A 53 -15.13 -17.82 -0.75
N GLU A 54 -15.66 -19.03 -0.60
CA GLU A 54 -15.07 -20.06 0.25
C GLU A 54 -13.74 -20.62 -0.30
N ASN A 55 -13.44 -20.35 -1.58
CA ASN A 55 -12.23 -20.83 -2.26
C ASN A 55 -11.25 -19.68 -2.56
N GLU A 56 -11.26 -18.64 -1.72
CA GLU A 56 -10.32 -17.52 -1.83
C GLU A 56 -8.87 -18.01 -1.97
N GLN A 57 -8.20 -17.55 -3.02
CA GLN A 57 -6.84 -17.94 -3.32
C GLN A 57 -5.98 -16.74 -3.71
N VAL A 58 -4.87 -16.56 -3.00
CA VAL A 58 -3.85 -15.57 -3.35
C VAL A 58 -2.94 -16.15 -4.43
N LEU A 59 -2.99 -15.53 -5.60
CA LEU A 59 -2.17 -15.88 -6.75
C LEU A 59 -0.82 -15.16 -6.69
N GLU A 60 -0.82 -13.88 -6.28
CA GLU A 60 0.39 -13.06 -6.20
C GLU A 60 0.36 -12.16 -4.97
N TYR A 61 1.54 -11.90 -4.40
CA TYR A 61 1.73 -10.98 -3.29
C TYR A 61 3.05 -10.22 -3.44
N GLN A 62 2.99 -8.90 -3.26
CA GLN A 62 4.15 -8.01 -3.29
C GLN A 62 4.05 -6.96 -2.20
N GLU A 63 5.18 -6.67 -1.55
CA GLU A 63 5.37 -5.49 -0.70
C GLU A 63 6.26 -4.48 -1.43
N ILE A 64 5.78 -3.24 -1.53
CA ILE A 64 6.48 -2.14 -2.17
C ILE A 64 6.70 -1.06 -1.10
N ILE A 65 7.94 -0.59 -0.95
CA ILE A 65 8.23 0.55 -0.08
C ILE A 65 7.78 1.82 -0.81
N ALA A 66 6.80 2.51 -0.24
CA ALA A 66 6.32 3.81 -0.66
C ALA A 66 7.40 4.87 -0.38
N LYS A 67 8.34 5.00 -1.31
CA LYS A 67 9.33 6.06 -1.26
C LYS A 67 8.72 7.35 -1.80
N THR A 68 8.87 8.44 -1.06
CA THR A 68 8.62 9.78 -1.59
C THR A 68 9.55 10.00 -2.80
N PRO A 69 9.01 10.35 -3.98
CA PRO A 69 9.82 10.67 -5.14
C PRO A 69 10.80 11.81 -4.84
N GLU A 70 11.99 11.76 -5.43
CA GLU A 70 13.07 12.70 -5.08
C GLU A 70 12.69 14.17 -5.36
N TYR A 71 11.98 14.42 -6.46
CA TYR A 71 11.49 15.76 -6.80
C TYR A 71 10.49 16.32 -5.78
N ILE A 72 9.71 15.45 -5.10
CA ILE A 72 8.82 15.87 -4.02
C ILE A 72 9.64 16.24 -2.78
N LYS A 73 10.69 15.48 -2.47
CA LYS A 73 11.59 15.81 -1.34
C LYS A 73 12.27 17.16 -1.55
N GLN A 74 12.74 17.43 -2.78
CA GLN A 74 13.33 18.72 -3.15
C GLN A 74 12.35 19.87 -2.94
N ARG A 75 11.12 19.76 -3.45
CA ARG A 75 10.07 20.77 -3.24
C ARG A 75 9.73 21.00 -1.76
N MET A 76 9.69 19.93 -0.96
CA MET A 76 9.47 20.05 0.49
C MET A 76 10.63 20.75 1.20
N ALA A 77 11.86 20.51 0.77
CA ALA A 77 13.04 21.18 1.33
C ALA A 77 13.06 22.67 0.99
N GLU A 78 12.76 23.03 -0.27
CA GLU A 78 12.60 24.42 -0.72
C GLU A 78 11.53 25.16 0.09
N ALA A 79 10.35 24.55 0.25
CA ALA A 79 9.25 25.14 1.02
C ALA A 79 9.62 25.40 2.50
N LYS A 80 10.36 24.48 3.14
CA LYS A 80 10.84 24.65 4.52
C LYS A 80 11.88 25.78 4.65
N GLN A 81 12.73 25.97 3.64
CA GLN A 81 13.70 27.07 3.63
C GLN A 81 13.00 28.42 3.48
N ILE A 82 11.96 28.49 2.64
CA ILE A 82 11.15 29.71 2.48
C ILE A 82 10.44 30.08 3.79
N GLN A 83 9.91 29.11 4.55
CA GLN A 83 9.31 29.38 5.86
C GLN A 83 10.31 29.94 6.88
N LYS A 84 11.52 29.37 6.96
CA LYS A 84 12.57 29.89 7.86
C LYS A 84 13.01 31.31 7.53
N GLY A 85 13.07 31.66 6.23
CA GLY A 85 13.38 33.03 5.80
C GLY A 85 12.24 34.03 6.06
N GLY A 86 11.00 33.56 6.27
CA GLY A 86 9.85 34.39 6.62
C GLY A 86 9.70 34.66 8.12
N GLU A 87 10.26 33.80 8.99
CA GLU A 87 10.25 33.99 10.45
C GLU A 87 11.29 35.01 10.95
N GLU A 88 12.29 35.37 10.13
CA GLU A 88 13.27 36.42 10.47
C GLU A 88 12.79 37.85 10.13
N CYS A 89 11.54 38.03 9.69
CA CYS A 89 10.95 39.33 9.34
C CYS A 89 9.73 39.73 10.22
N LEU A 90 9.67 39.28 11.48
CA LEU A 90 8.71 39.77 12.49
C LEU A 90 9.42 40.28 13.74
#